data_AF-I1BRK7-F1
#
_entry.id   AF-I1BRK7-F1
#
_cell.length_a   1.000
_cell.length_b   1.000
_cell.length_c   1.000
_cell.angle_alpha   90.00
_cell.angle_beta   90.00
_cell.angle_gamma   90.00
#
_symmetry.space_group_name_H-M   'P 1'
#
loop_
_entity.id
_entity.type
_entity.pdbx_description
1 polymer ?
#
loop_
_entity_poly.entity_id
_entity_poly.type
_entity_poly.pdbx_seq_one_letter_code
_entity_poly.pdbx_strand_id
1 'polypeptide(L)'
;MQHVGTAPLASAVSNAGGLGILTALTQPTPEDLRKEIIKCRAMTHEPFGVNMTFLPALRLPPYKEYAQVIIEEGVKVVETAGNNRKTMC
;
A
#
# COMPACT_ATOMS: atom_id res chain seq x y z
N MET A 1 -0.66 -1.77 -9.08
CA MET A 1 -1.83 -1.73 -10.00
C MET A 1 -2.74 -0.60 -9.58
N GLN A 2 -2.47 0.62 -10.07
CA GLN A 2 -3.18 1.82 -9.59
C GLN A 2 -4.68 1.71 -9.88
N HIS A 3 -5.50 2.14 -8.92
CA HIS A 3 -6.97 2.03 -8.90
C HIS A 3 -7.55 0.62 -8.74
N VAL A 4 -6.74 -0.44 -8.91
CA VAL A 4 -7.22 -1.83 -8.89
C VAL A 4 -6.73 -2.61 -7.67
N GLY A 5 -5.54 -2.26 -7.14
CA GLY A 5 -4.95 -2.85 -5.94
C GLY A 5 -5.64 -2.43 -4.63
N THR A 6 -6.89 -2.86 -4.45
CA THR A 6 -7.73 -2.62 -3.27
C THR A 6 -7.73 -3.82 -2.33
N ALA A 7 -8.32 -3.67 -1.14
CA ALA A 7 -8.44 -4.74 -0.15
C ALA A 7 -9.01 -6.04 -0.73
N PRO A 8 -10.14 -6.05 -1.49
CA PRO A 8 -10.66 -7.29 -2.08
C PRO A 8 -9.68 -8.02 -2.99
N LEU A 9 -8.90 -7.30 -3.80
CA LEU A 9 -7.93 -7.92 -4.69
C LEU A 9 -6.75 -8.49 -3.90
N ALA A 10 -6.17 -7.68 -3.01
CA ALA A 10 -5.03 -8.11 -2.20
C ALA A 10 -5.39 -9.32 -1.34
N SER A 11 -6.54 -9.29 -0.64
CA SER A 11 -6.98 -10.40 0.20
C SER A 11 -7.27 -11.67 -0.60
N ALA A 12 -7.87 -11.54 -1.80
CA ALA A 12 -8.16 -12.69 -2.65
C ALA A 12 -6.87 -13.40 -3.12
N VAL A 13 -5.85 -12.63 -3.50
CA VAL A 13 -4.54 -13.19 -3.89
C VAL A 13 -3.85 -13.86 -2.70
N SER A 14 -3.86 -13.22 -1.53
CA SER A 14 -3.29 -13.80 -0.30
C SER A 14 -4.01 -15.09 0.10
N ASN A 15 -5.34 -15.12 0.07
CA ASN A 15 -6.12 -16.34 0.36
C ASN A 15 -5.88 -17.47 -0.65
N ALA A 16 -5.48 -17.15 -1.88
CA ALA A 16 -5.11 -18.14 -2.90
C ALA A 16 -3.68 -18.67 -2.75
N GLY A 17 -2.93 -18.23 -1.72
CA GLY A 17 -1.55 -18.63 -1.46
C GLY A 17 -0.49 -17.78 -2.18
N GLY A 18 -0.89 -16.68 -2.83
CA GLY A 18 0.01 -15.70 -3.41
C GLY A 18 0.38 -14.58 -2.44
N LEU A 19 1.28 -13.68 -2.85
CA LEU A 19 1.52 -12.43 -2.12
C LEU A 19 0.58 -11.33 -2.64
N GLY A 20 -0.52 -11.10 -1.93
CA GLY A 20 -1.43 -9.99 -2.23
C GLY A 20 -0.78 -8.63 -2.01
N ILE A 21 -1.00 -7.68 -2.92
CA ILE A 21 -0.44 -6.32 -2.85
C ILE A 21 -1.54 -5.26 -2.94
N LEU A 22 -1.70 -4.49 -1.86
CA LEU A 22 -2.55 -3.30 -1.81
C LEU A 22 -1.76 -2.10 -2.34
N THR A 23 -2.33 -1.28 -3.22
CA THR A 23 -1.63 -0.11 -3.77
C THR A 23 -1.89 1.13 -2.92
N ALA A 24 -0.86 1.66 -2.24
CA ALA A 24 -0.99 2.77 -1.30
C ALA A 24 -1.63 4.01 -1.92
N LEU A 25 -1.13 4.42 -3.09
CA LEU A 25 -1.58 5.64 -3.77
C LEU A 25 -2.90 5.50 -4.54
N THR A 26 -3.56 4.34 -4.48
CA THR A 26 -4.98 4.25 -4.83
C THR A 26 -5.84 4.99 -3.79
N GLN A 27 -5.35 5.06 -2.55
CA GLN A 27 -6.06 5.70 -1.45
C GLN A 27 -5.78 7.21 -1.42
N PRO A 28 -6.80 8.08 -1.35
CA PRO A 28 -6.62 9.54 -1.46
C PRO A 28 -5.79 10.17 -0.35
N THR A 29 -5.81 9.57 0.85
CA THR A 29 -5.10 10.05 2.04
C THR A 29 -4.43 8.90 2.80
N PRO A 30 -3.45 9.20 3.68
CA PRO A 30 -2.87 8.20 4.58
C PRO A 30 -3.93 7.50 5.46
N GLU A 31 -4.94 8.25 5.91
CA GLU A 31 -6.01 7.68 6.73
C GLU A 31 -6.91 6.73 5.93
N ASP A 32 -7.13 7.01 4.64
CA ASP A 32 -7.83 6.07 3.77
C ASP A 32 -7.00 4.81 3.48
N LEU A 33 -5.65 4.94 3.43
CA LEU A 33 -4.77 3.78 3.42
C LEU A 33 -4.93 2.93 4.70
N ARG A 34 -4.96 3.55 5.87
CA ARG A 34 -5.20 2.84 7.14
C ARG A 34 -6.50 2.05 7.09
N LYS A 35 -7.61 2.69 6.70
CA LYS A 35 -8.92 2.04 6.56
C LYS A 35 -8.87 0.87 5.58
N GLU A 36 -8.18 1.03 4.45
CA GLU A 36 -8.08 -0.05 3.46
C GLU A 36 -7.20 -1.21 3.95
N ILE A 37 -6.13 -0.96 4.72
CA ILE A 37 -5.32 -2.01 5.37
C ILE A 37 -6.17 -2.78 6.39
N ILE A 38 -6.93 -2.07 7.24
CA ILE A 38 -7.84 -2.68 8.23
C ILE A 38 -8.89 -3.54 7.52
N LYS A 39 -9.48 -3.02 6.43
CA LYS A 39 -10.43 -3.77 5.60
C LYS A 39 -9.80 -5.02 5.00
N CYS A 40 -8.57 -4.94 4.48
CA CYS A 40 -7.86 -6.09 3.95
C CYS A 40 -7.64 -7.16 5.03
N ARG A 41 -7.21 -6.77 6.24
CA ARG A 41 -7.06 -7.68 7.40
C ARG A 41 -8.37 -8.32 7.84
N ALA A 42 -9.51 -7.65 7.64
CA ALA A 42 -10.81 -8.24 7.91
C ALA A 42 -11.23 -9.30 6.87
N MET A 43 -10.57 -9.35 5.70
CA MET A 43 -10.88 -10.25 4.58
C MET A 43 -9.88 -11.40 4.40
N THR A 44 -8.72 -11.34 5.07
CA THR A 44 -7.71 -12.40 5.03
C THR A 44 -6.93 -12.48 6.34
N HIS A 45 -6.59 -13.70 6.74
CA HIS A 45 -5.62 -13.98 7.82
C HIS A 45 -4.20 -14.19 7.28
N GLU A 46 -4.05 -14.30 5.96
CA GLU A 46 -2.76 -14.50 5.30
C GLU A 46 -2.00 -13.16 5.16
N PRO A 47 -0.66 -13.20 5.13
CA PRO A 47 0.15 -12.01 4.90
C PRO A 47 -0.16 -11.34 3.56
N PHE A 48 -0.07 -10.00 3.54
CA PHE A 48 -0.12 -9.19 2.32
C PHE A 48 0.91 -8.05 2.43
N GLY A 49 1.26 -7.48 1.28
CA GLY A 49 2.14 -6.32 1.19
C GLY A 49 1.42 -5.06 0.73
N VAL A 50 2.14 -3.94 0.76
CA VAL A 50 1.68 -2.66 0.22
C VAL A 50 2.68 -2.14 -0.82
N ASN A 51 2.18 -1.72 -1.98
CA ASN A 51 2.97 -1.03 -3.00
C ASN A 51 3.05 0.47 -2.71
N MET A 52 4.26 1.04 -2.76
CA MET A 52 4.54 2.46 -2.72
C MET A 52 5.27 2.89 -4.00
N THR A 53 4.56 3.57 -4.89
CA THR A 53 5.09 3.97 -6.20
C THR A 53 5.46 5.46 -6.21
N PHE A 54 6.71 5.77 -6.56
CA PHE A 54 7.29 7.11 -6.59
C PHE A 54 7.40 7.61 -8.04
N LEU A 55 6.36 8.30 -8.51
CA LEU A 55 6.31 8.87 -9.87
C LEU A 55 6.45 10.39 -9.84
N PRO A 56 6.97 11.00 -10.92
CA PRO A 56 6.86 12.44 -11.13
C PRO A 56 5.38 12.85 -11.07
N ALA A 57 5.06 13.84 -10.25
CA ALA A 57 3.70 14.35 -10.09
C ALA A 57 3.72 15.88 -9.92
N LEU A 58 2.67 16.55 -10.39
CA LEU A 58 2.48 18.00 -10.17
C LEU A 58 2.37 18.34 -8.69
N ARG A 59 1.74 17.45 -7.93
CA ARG A 59 1.64 17.52 -6.47
C ARG A 59 2.11 16.19 -5.91
N LEU A 60 3.20 16.23 -5.14
CA LEU A 60 3.70 15.02 -4.50
C LEU A 60 2.73 14.58 -3.40
N PRO A 61 2.37 13.28 -3.35
CA PRO A 61 1.74 12.70 -2.18
C PRO A 61 2.60 12.89 -0.92
N PRO A 62 1.99 12.93 0.28
CA PRO A 62 2.72 12.94 1.54
C PRO A 62 3.35 11.57 1.84
N TYR A 63 4.34 11.15 1.06
CA TYR A 63 4.93 9.80 1.10
C TYR A 63 5.36 9.35 2.50
N LYS A 64 5.93 10.26 3.31
CA LYS A 64 6.35 9.96 4.69
C LYS A 64 5.16 9.55 5.57
N GLU A 65 4.00 10.19 5.40
CA GLU A 65 2.79 9.87 6.15
C GLU A 65 2.19 8.52 5.71
N TYR A 66 2.16 8.23 4.41
CA TYR A 66 1.74 6.90 3.94
C TYR A 66 2.69 5.80 4.44
N ALA A 67 4.01 6.03 4.42
CA ALA A 67 4.99 5.08 4.93
C ALA A 67 4.81 4.85 6.44
N GLN A 68 4.53 5.92 7.20
CA GLN A 68 4.25 5.85 8.63
C GLN A 68 3.01 4.98 8.90
N VAL A 69 1.93 5.14 8.14
CA VAL A 69 0.74 4.27 8.25
C VAL A 69 1.08 2.80 7.99
N ILE A 70 1.86 2.49 6.95
CA ILE A 70 2.27 1.11 6.64
C ILE A 70 3.05 0.49 7.82
N ILE A 71 3.93 1.27 8.45
CA ILE A 71 4.73 0.85 9.63
C ILE A 71 3.82 0.63 10.84
N GLU A 72 2.96 1.60 11.16
CA GLU A 72 2.06 1.57 12.32
C GLU A 72 1.05 0.42 12.24
N GLU A 73 0.50 0.17 11.05
CA GLU A 73 -0.39 -0.97 10.81
C GLU A 73 0.35 -2.31 10.72
N GLY A 74 1.67 -2.32 10.89
CA GLY A 74 2.48 -3.53 11.00
C GLY A 74 2.56 -4.36 9.71
N VAL A 75 2.38 -3.75 8.54
CA VAL A 75 2.58 -4.41 7.25
C VAL A 75 4.05 -4.80 7.10
N LYS A 76 4.33 -6.07 6.80
CA LYS A 76 5.69 -6.63 6.83
C LYS A 76 6.42 -6.59 5.49
N VAL A 77 5.70 -6.39 4.38
CA VAL A 77 6.25 -6.40 3.04
C VAL A 77 5.83 -5.14 2.31
N VAL A 78 6.81 -4.42 1.74
CA VAL A 78 6.57 -3.23 0.92
C VAL A 78 7.24 -3.42 -0.43
N GLU A 79 6.46 -3.27 -1.49
CA GLU A 79 6.98 -3.17 -2.85
C GLU A 79 7.19 -1.69 -3.16
N THR A 80 8.41 -1.29 -3.56
CA THR A 80 8.68 0.07 -4.02
C THR A 80 8.90 0.08 -5.53
N ALA A 81 8.44 1.13 -6.19
CA ALA A 81 8.63 1.30 -7.64
C ALA A 81 8.79 2.77 -8.01
N GLY A 82 9.35 3.05 -9.18
CA GLY A 82 9.53 4.41 -9.68
C GLY A 82 10.97 4.92 -9.55
N ASN A 83 11.16 6.23 -9.71
CA ASN A 83 12.49 6.82 -9.85
C ASN A 83 12.86 7.66 -8.62
N ASN A 84 13.96 7.30 -7.97
CA ASN A 84 14.40 7.89 -6.70
C ASN A 84 15.72 8.63 -6.94
N ARG A 85 15.76 9.96 -6.78
CA ARG A 85 17.05 10.67 -6.72
C ARG A 85 17.36 11.38 -5.40
N LYS A 86 16.41 11.80 -4.55
CA LYS A 86 16.76 12.55 -3.31
C LYS A 86 15.79 12.50 -2.11
N THR A 87 14.66 11.79 -2.13
CA THR A 87 13.54 12.12 -1.20
C THR A 87 13.33 11.18 -0.01
N MET A 88 14.21 10.20 0.23
CA MET A 88 14.10 9.26 1.36
C MET A 88 15.04 9.56 2.55
N CYS A 89 15.75 10.69 2.55
CA CYS A 89 16.44 11.20 3.75
C CYS A 89 15.59 12.30 4.44
#